data_AF-A0AA43D1H4-F1
#
_entry.id   AF-A0AA43D1H4-F1
#
_cell.length_a   1.000
_cell.length_b   1.000
_cell.length_c   1.000
_cell.angle_alpha   90.00
_cell.angle_beta   90.00
_cell.angle_gamma   90.00
#
_symmetry.space_group_name_H-M   'P 1'
#
loop_
_entity.id
_entity.type
_entity.pdbx_description
1 polymer ?
#
loop_
_entity_poly.entity_id
_entity_poly.type
_entity_poly.pdbx_seq_one_letter_code
_entity_poly.pdbx_strand_id
1 'polypeptide(L)'
;MHNAADLWLLMLACAAATYMWRGLGVLLSGRLNPQSAMFEWISCVAYALVAGLIARIIVAPSGLLSQTALTDRLLACAIAFVAYRVARRNMFVGMVCGLAFFMGAVYVRSAIL
;
A
#
# COMPACT_ATOMS: atom_id res chain seq x y z
N MET A 1 -1.05 -11.82 -33.91
CA MET A 1 -0.90 -13.02 -33.05
C MET A 1 0.26 -12.74 -32.12
N HIS A 2 -0.01 -12.37 -30.86
CA HIS A 2 1.08 -12.34 -29.86
C HIS A 2 1.41 -13.80 -29.58
N ASN A 3 2.60 -14.25 -29.97
CA ASN A 3 2.97 -15.63 -29.76
C ASN A 3 3.13 -15.84 -28.24
N ALA A 4 2.78 -17.03 -27.74
CA ALA A 4 2.95 -17.33 -26.32
C ALA A 4 4.39 -17.05 -25.86
N ALA A 5 5.37 -17.22 -26.75
CA ALA A 5 6.77 -16.88 -26.54
C ALA A 5 7.00 -15.39 -26.17
N ASP A 6 6.28 -14.44 -26.78
CA ASP A 6 6.42 -13.01 -26.49
C ASP A 6 5.94 -12.70 -25.07
N LEU A 7 4.83 -13.31 -24.65
CA LEU A 7 4.28 -13.18 -23.30
C LEU A 7 5.21 -13.78 -22.25
N TRP A 8 5.82 -14.94 -22.53
CA TRP A 8 6.82 -15.56 -21.65
C TRP A 8 8.08 -14.69 -21.50
N LEU A 9 8.58 -14.13 -22.60
CA LEU A 9 9.71 -13.21 -22.60
C LEU A 9 9.41 -11.93 -21.80
N LEU A 10 8.22 -11.34 -21.98
CA LEU A 10 7.77 -10.19 -21.20
C LEU A 10 7.68 -10.50 -19.71
N MET A 11 7.13 -11.67 -19.35
CA MET A 11 7.01 -12.08 -17.95
C MET A 11 8.38 -12.27 -17.29
N LEU A 12 9.33 -12.91 -18.00
CA LEU A 12 10.71 -13.08 -17.54
C LEU A 12 11.44 -11.74 -17.44
N ALA A 13 11.27 -10.85 -18.41
CA ALA A 13 11.86 -9.51 -18.38
C ALA A 13 11.34 -8.69 -17.20
N CYS A 14 10.02 -8.70 -16.95
CA CYS A 14 9.40 -8.03 -15.80
C CYS A 14 9.87 -8.63 -14.46
N ALA A 15 9.96 -9.97 -14.38
CA ALA A 15 10.46 -10.65 -13.19
C ALA A 15 11.92 -10.28 -12.93
N ALA A 16 12.78 -10.36 -13.95
CA ALA A 16 14.20 -10.00 -13.85
C ALA A 16 14.38 -8.54 -13.42
N ALA A 17 13.64 -7.60 -14.03
CA ALA A 17 13.68 -6.19 -13.66
C ALA A 17 13.30 -5.96 -12.18
N THR A 18 12.25 -6.64 -11.70
CA THR A 18 11.80 -6.53 -10.31
C THR A 18 12.83 -7.11 -9.32
N TYR A 19 13.37 -8.29 -9.61
CA TYR A 19 14.37 -8.92 -8.76
C TYR A 19 15.71 -8.20 -8.78
N MET A 20 16.09 -7.59 -9.90
CA MET A 20 17.32 -6.78 -10.01
C MET A 20 17.31 -5.64 -8.99
N TRP A 21 16.21 -4.88 -8.91
CA TRP A 21 16.08 -3.78 -7.95
C TRP A 21 16.10 -4.27 -6.49
N ARG A 22 15.43 -5.40 -6.22
CA ARG A 22 15.45 -6.02 -4.89
C ARG A 22 16.85 -6.51 -4.50
N GLY A 23 17.58 -7.12 -5.43
CA GLY A 23 18.94 -7.61 -5.21
C GLY A 23 19.92 -6.47 -4.90
N LEU A 24 19.84 -5.38 -5.65
CA LEU A 24 20.60 -4.16 -5.37
C LEU A 24 20.29 -3.61 -3.97
N GLY A 25 19.01 -3.60 -3.56
CA GLY A 25 18.59 -3.18 -2.23
C GLY A 25 19.20 -4.02 -1.09
N VAL A 26 19.25 -5.35 -1.25
CA VAL A 26 19.86 -6.26 -0.26
C VAL A 26 21.38 -6.07 -0.19
N LEU A 27 22.04 -5.92 -1.35
CA LEU A 27 23.47 -5.71 -1.42
C LEU A 27 23.89 -4.39 -0.75
N LEU A 28 23.10 -3.34 -0.96
CA LEU A 28 23.26 -2.06 -0.25
C LEU A 28 22.96 -2.21 1.24
N SER A 29 21.90 -2.92 1.63
CA SER A 29 21.52 -3.09 3.05
C SER A 29 22.63 -3.72 3.91
N GLY A 30 23.50 -4.57 3.35
CA GLY A 30 24.62 -5.16 4.08
C GLY A 30 25.83 -4.23 4.27
N ARG A 31 25.91 -3.11 3.53
CA ARG A 31 27.05 -2.19 3.54
C ARG A 31 26.73 -0.79 4.04
N LEU A 32 25.45 -0.45 4.18
CA LEU A 32 25.03 0.83 4.75
C LEU A 32 25.02 0.74 6.26
N ASN A 33 25.87 1.54 6.90
CA ASN A 33 25.84 1.71 8.35
C ASN A 33 24.57 2.52 8.72
N PRO A 34 23.63 1.95 9.50
CA PRO A 34 22.37 2.60 9.83
C PRO A 34 22.51 3.89 10.65
N GLN A 35 23.71 4.23 11.12
CA GLN A 35 24.01 5.48 11.82
C GLN A 35 24.46 6.64 10.90
N SER A 36 24.50 6.43 9.59
CA SER A 36 24.84 7.50 8.64
C SER A 36 23.64 8.43 8.38
N ALA A 37 23.85 9.74 8.53
CA ALA A 37 22.80 10.76 8.32
C ALA A 37 22.13 10.68 6.94
N MET A 38 22.85 10.21 5.91
CA MET A 38 22.29 10.01 4.57
C MET A 38 21.23 8.91 4.54
N PHE A 39 21.42 7.81 5.27
CA PHE A 39 20.46 6.70 5.30
C PHE A 39 19.19 7.06 6.06
N GLU A 40 19.32 7.82 7.15
CA GLU A 40 18.18 8.37 7.87
C GLU A 40 17.37 9.34 6.99
N TRP A 41 18.03 10.24 6.25
CA TRP A 41 17.36 11.13 5.31
C TRP A 41 16.58 10.37 4.23
N ILE A 42 17.20 9.36 3.60
CA ILE A 42 16.54 8.52 2.60
C ILE A 42 15.34 7.78 3.21
N SER A 43 15.47 7.26 4.43
CA SER A 43 14.38 6.59 5.14
C SER A 43 13.22 7.54 5.39
N CYS A 44 13.49 8.75 5.88
CA CYS A 44 12.49 9.79 6.08
C CYS A 44 11.77 10.15 4.77
N VAL A 45 12.51 10.30 3.66
CA VAL A 45 11.93 10.56 2.34
C VAL A 45 11.05 9.38 1.88
N ALA A 46 11.51 8.14 2.06
CA ALA A 46 10.74 6.95 1.71
C ALA A 46 9.41 6.89 2.49
N TYR A 47 9.43 7.15 3.80
CA TYR A 47 8.20 7.24 4.60
C TYR A 47 7.30 8.39 4.18
N ALA A 48 7.86 9.56 3.84
CA ALA A 48 7.09 10.71 3.35
C ALA A 48 6.40 10.39 2.01
N LEU A 49 7.07 9.69 1.10
CA LEU A 49 6.49 9.24 -0.18
C LEU A 49 5.33 8.26 0.05
N VAL A 50 5.50 7.27 0.92
CA VAL A 50 4.44 6.32 1.27
C VAL A 50 3.25 7.05 1.89
N ALA A 51 3.49 7.96 2.83
CA ALA A 51 2.44 8.76 3.45
C ALA A 51 1.70 9.64 2.42
N GLY A 52 2.43 10.29 1.51
CA GLY A 52 1.86 11.09 0.43
C GLY A 52 1.04 10.26 -0.55
N LEU A 53 1.50 9.05 -0.88
CA LEU A 53 0.75 8.11 -1.72
C LEU A 53 -0.56 7.68 -1.06
N ILE A 54 -0.51 7.31 0.23
CA ILE A 54 -1.70 6.95 1.02
C ILE A 54 -2.68 8.13 1.07
N ALA A 55 -2.18 9.34 1.35
CA ALA A 55 -2.99 10.55 1.36
C ALA A 55 -3.67 10.80 0.00
N ARG A 56 -2.96 10.62 -1.12
CA ARG A 56 -3.55 10.75 -2.46
C ARG A 56 -4.68 9.75 -2.69
N ILE A 57 -4.50 8.49 -2.28
CA ILE A 57 -5.54 7.45 -2.42
C ILE A 57 -6.78 7.81 -1.59
N ILE A 58 -6.61 8.39 -0.40
CA ILE A 58 -7.71 8.81 0.47
C ILE A 58 -8.46 10.02 -0.12
N VAL A 59 -7.71 11.05 -0.57
CA VAL A 59 -8.28 12.32 -1.02
C VAL A 59 -8.91 12.21 -2.41
N ALA A 60 -8.27 11.51 -3.34
CA ALA A 60 -8.73 11.35 -4.72
C ALA A 60 -8.73 9.88 -5.14
N PRO A 61 -9.66 9.05 -4.62
CA PRO A 61 -9.81 7.67 -5.06
C PRO A 61 -10.34 7.64 -6.49
N SER A 62 -9.63 6.97 -7.38
CA SER A 62 -10.05 6.72 -8.76
C SER A 62 -10.75 5.36 -8.85
N GLY A 63 -11.97 5.32 -9.40
CA GLY A 63 -12.76 4.10 -9.61
C GLY A 63 -14.26 4.26 -9.30
N LEU A 64 -14.99 3.13 -9.19
CA LEU A 64 -16.44 3.02 -8.90
C LEU A 64 -16.91 3.66 -7.57
N LEU A 65 -15.99 4.21 -6.78
CA LEU A 65 -16.23 4.88 -5.51
C LEU A 65 -16.58 6.38 -5.64
N SER A 66 -16.59 6.92 -6.87
CA SER A 66 -16.90 8.34 -7.14
C SER A 66 -18.33 8.76 -6.75
N GLN A 67 -19.21 7.81 -6.47
CA GLN A 67 -20.62 8.02 -6.08
C GLN A 67 -20.85 8.14 -4.56
N THR A 68 -19.80 8.18 -3.72
CA THR A 68 -19.96 8.20 -2.26
C THR A 68 -19.38 9.47 -1.62
N ALA A 69 -20.18 10.05 -0.72
CA ALA A 69 -19.95 11.32 -0.02
C ALA A 69 -18.61 11.36 0.76
N LEU A 70 -18.02 12.56 0.78
CA LEU A 70 -16.73 12.90 1.42
C LEU A 70 -16.70 12.56 2.93
N THR A 71 -17.86 12.65 3.59
CA THR A 71 -18.04 12.43 5.03
C THR A 71 -17.76 10.98 5.46
N ASP A 72 -18.20 10.01 4.65
CA ASP A 72 -17.97 8.58 4.94
C ASP A 72 -16.49 8.20 4.81
N ARG A 73 -15.75 8.87 3.93
CA ARG A 73 -14.31 8.61 3.74
C ARG A 73 -13.48 9.14 4.91
N LEU A 74 -13.84 10.30 5.44
CA LEU A 74 -13.23 10.88 6.64
C LEU A 74 -13.50 10.02 7.89
N LEU A 75 -14.75 9.55 8.04
CA LEU A 75 -15.13 8.63 9.13
C LEU A 75 -14.43 7.27 8.99
N ALA A 76 -14.36 6.69 7.80
CA ALA A 76 -13.65 5.43 7.56
C ALA A 76 -12.14 5.55 7.83
N CYS A 77 -11.50 6.66 7.44
CA CYS A 77 -10.10 6.92 7.76
C CYS A 77 -9.88 7.08 9.27
N ALA A 78 -10.76 7.81 9.97
CA ALA A 78 -10.68 7.98 11.41
C ALA A 78 -10.82 6.64 12.15
N ILE A 79 -11.79 5.80 11.75
CA ILE A 79 -12.02 4.48 12.36
C ILE A 79 -10.85 3.53 12.06
N ALA A 80 -10.34 3.51 10.82
CA ALA A 80 -9.17 2.71 10.46
C ALA A 80 -7.92 3.11 11.27
N PHE A 81 -7.72 4.41 11.50
CA PHE A 81 -6.61 4.93 12.30
C PHE A 81 -6.74 4.54 13.77
N VAL A 82 -7.95 4.60 14.33
CA VAL A 82 -8.24 4.17 15.70
C VAL A 82 -8.06 2.65 15.85
N ALA A 83 -8.56 1.85 14.91
CA ALA A 83 -8.38 0.40 14.90
C ALA A 83 -6.91 -0.01 14.81
N TYR A 84 -6.12 0.69 13.98
CA TYR A 84 -4.67 0.50 13.87
C TYR A 84 -3.95 0.80 15.19
N ARG A 85 -4.39 1.84 15.91
CA ARG A 85 -3.82 2.23 17.21
C ARG A 85 -4.13 1.21 18.31
N VAL A 86 -5.32 0.60 18.28
CA VAL A 86 -5.75 -0.44 19.24
C VAL A 86 -5.05 -1.78 18.97
N ALA A 87 -4.74 -2.11 17.71
CA ALA A 87 -4.16 -3.39 17.30
C ALA A 87 -2.66 -3.59 17.64
N ARG A 88 -2.08 -2.83 18.58
CA ARG A 88 -0.75 -3.05 19.17
C ARG A 88 0.38 -3.33 18.15
N ARG A 89 0.51 -2.50 17.11
CA ARG A 89 1.62 -2.51 16.14
C ARG A 89 1.81 -3.80 15.31
N ASN A 90 0.87 -4.77 15.33
CA ASN A 90 1.01 -5.94 14.46
C ASN A 90 0.42 -5.64 13.07
N MET A 91 1.30 -5.39 12.10
CA MET A 91 0.97 -4.94 10.73
C MET A 91 0.00 -5.90 10.02
N PHE A 92 0.10 -7.21 10.32
CA PHE A 92 -0.79 -8.24 9.79
C PHE A 92 -2.21 -8.17 10.37
N VAL A 93 -2.35 -7.95 11.68
CA VAL A 93 -3.67 -7.86 12.33
C VAL A 93 -4.39 -6.59 11.89
N GLY A 94 -3.65 -5.48 11.75
CA GLY A 94 -4.19 -4.23 11.21
C GLY A 94 -4.73 -4.39 9.79
N MET A 95 -4.03 -5.12 8.92
CA MET A 95 -4.46 -5.38 7.54
C MET A 95 -5.73 -6.26 7.49
N VAL A 96 -5.77 -7.35 8.25
CA VAL A 96 -6.92 -8.28 8.26
C VAL A 96 -8.16 -7.62 8.87
N CYS A 97 -8.03 -6.89 9.99
CA CYS A 97 -9.15 -6.16 10.58
C CYS A 97 -9.66 -5.04 9.67
N GLY A 98 -8.76 -4.30 9.01
CA GLY A 98 -9.15 -3.26 8.06
C GLY A 98 -9.93 -3.81 6.86
N LEU A 99 -9.48 -4.95 6.31
CA LEU A 99 -10.18 -5.66 5.24
C LEU A 99 -11.56 -6.15 5.70
N ALA A 100 -11.65 -6.77 6.88
CA ALA A 100 -12.89 -7.28 7.43
C ALA A 100 -13.91 -6.15 7.69
N PHE A 101 -13.47 -5.00 8.22
CA PHE A 101 -14.34 -3.85 8.45
C PHE A 101 -14.81 -3.22 7.14
N PHE A 102 -13.91 -3.04 6.16
CA PHE A 102 -14.28 -2.49 4.85
C PHE A 102 -15.27 -3.41 4.13
N MET A 103 -15.06 -4.72 4.21
CA MET A 103 -15.95 -5.72 3.62
C MET A 103 -17.31 -5.76 4.32
N GLY A 104 -17.35 -5.62 5.66
CA GLY A 104 -18.60 -5.51 6.42
C GLY A 104 -19.37 -4.23 6.13
N ALA A 105 -18.69 -3.09 6.02
CA ALA A 105 -19.32 -1.81 5.69
C ALA A 105 -19.89 -1.79 4.26
N VAL A 106 -19.20 -2.42 3.31
CA VAL A 106 -19.71 -2.61 1.95
C VAL A 106 -20.93 -3.54 1.94
N TYR A 107 -20.88 -4.65 2.68
CA TYR A 107 -21.97 -5.64 2.73
C TYR A 107 -23.26 -5.07 3.33
N VAL A 108 -23.17 -4.29 4.40
CA VAL A 108 -24.33 -3.61 5.01
C VAL A 108 -24.94 -2.59 4.05
N ARG A 109 -24.12 -1.90 3.25
CA ARG A 109 -24.60 -0.90 2.29
C ARG A 109 -25.19 -1.54 1.02
N SER A 110 -24.69 -2.69 0.58
CA SER A 110 -25.30 -3.48 -0.50
C SER A 110 -26.57 -4.23 -0.09
N ALA A 111 -26.80 -4.43 1.21
CA ALA A 111 -28.04 -5.02 1.72
C ALA A 111 -29.17 -3.99 1.93
N ILE A 112 -28.84 -2.69 1.89
CA ILE A 112 -29.79 -1.56 2.07
C ILE A 112 -30.28 -0.99 0.71
N LEU A 113 -29.63 -1.35 -0.40
CA LEU A 113 -29.99 -1.02 -1.79
C LEU A 113 -30.58 -2.24 -2.49
#